data_AF-A0A1G2Z5C0-F1
#
_entry.id   AF-A0A1G2Z5C0-F1
#
_cell.length_a   1.000
_cell.length_b   1.000
_cell.length_c   1.000
_cell.angle_alpha   90.00
_cell.angle_beta   90.00
_cell.angle_gamma   90.00
#
_symmetry.space_group_name_H-M   'P 1'
#
loop_
_entity.id
_entity.type
_entity.pdbx_description
1 polymer ?
#
loop_
_entity_poly.entity_id
_entity_poly.type
_entity_poly.pdbx_seq_one_letter_code
_entity_poly.pdbx_strand_id
1 'polypeptide(L)'
;MRKAFTLIELVVSLAILAVVLSFAGVIFKVSIGSHRLAPANAEIMQKLRTIAEQLDADFRGLRKDADILVIWSAARNLNYVDPDPSNPNPNHPAAFERFDRIMFFTTGDFQTYAGNPVVRGNIARVCYTLARGPSADPADPNWPREQKPPKRILARTQHILVAPANPSEQLDTSQFTDSQWLAWNSEQESDKITLAGWRQLPIADKVNMLSVIGDVTVQGPPDSTTKEAARGVLIDRAQPASIHALFCEGVGQFTVQGWSDLQGRWIPEVNPNGDKSLDDSDFILQGADLHPTRNPGVWYPWGGVTLRGIQYDSQNIDEADFNGIPGLGRALKFTFKLYDSRGLIKNGRTFTHIVYLDD
;
A
#
# COMPACT_ATOMS: atom_id res chain seq x y z
N MET A 1 3.47 -82.01 -7.66
CA MET A 1 4.63 -81.12 -7.53
C MET A 1 4.17 -79.68 -7.73
N ARG A 2 4.26 -78.82 -6.71
CA ARG A 2 3.96 -77.39 -6.86
C ARG A 2 5.08 -76.76 -7.69
N LYS A 3 4.75 -76.17 -8.84
CA LYS A 3 5.72 -75.43 -9.67
C LYS A 3 6.29 -74.29 -8.82
N ALA A 4 7.58 -74.33 -8.53
CA ALA A 4 8.28 -73.24 -7.85
C ALA A 4 8.36 -72.03 -8.79
N PHE A 5 8.20 -70.83 -8.23
CA PHE A 5 8.36 -69.57 -8.95
C PHE A 5 9.76 -69.48 -9.58
N THR A 6 9.83 -69.05 -10.83
CA THR A 6 11.11 -68.86 -11.51
C THR A 6 11.76 -67.54 -11.08
N LEU A 7 13.09 -67.50 -11.05
CA LEU A 7 13.86 -66.31 -10.65
C LEU A 7 13.52 -65.09 -11.53
N ILE A 8 13.16 -65.33 -12.80
CA ILE A 8 12.70 -64.32 -13.75
C ILE A 8 11.36 -63.71 -13.31
N GLU A 9 10.39 -64.50 -12.90
CA GLU A 9 9.08 -63.99 -12.43
C GLU A 9 9.20 -63.14 -11.17
N LEU A 10 10.14 -63.46 -10.27
CA LEU A 10 10.45 -62.65 -9.09
C LEU A 10 11.02 -61.28 -9.48
N VAL A 11 11.99 -61.25 -10.41
CA VAL A 11 12.61 -60.02 -10.90
C VAL A 11 11.60 -59.13 -11.62
N VAL A 12 10.73 -59.72 -12.46
CA VAL A 12 9.65 -58.99 -13.14
C VAL A 12 8.67 -58.40 -12.13
N SER A 13 8.28 -59.15 -11.09
CA SER A 13 7.38 -58.66 -10.05
C SER A 13 7.98 -57.49 -9.25
N LEU A 14 9.28 -57.58 -8.91
CA LEU A 14 10.01 -56.49 -8.25
C LEU A 14 10.12 -55.24 -9.14
N ALA A 15 10.38 -55.42 -10.44
CA ALA A 15 10.45 -54.31 -11.39
C ALA A 15 9.09 -53.61 -11.52
N ILE A 16 7.99 -54.36 -11.62
CA ILE A 16 6.63 -53.81 -11.67
C ILE A 16 6.33 -53.07 -10.35
N LEU A 17 6.68 -53.64 -9.20
CA LEU A 17 6.48 -53.00 -7.91
C LEU A 17 7.24 -51.67 -7.80
N ALA A 18 8.50 -51.64 -8.25
CA ALA A 18 9.31 -50.42 -8.26
C ALA A 18 8.70 -49.32 -9.15
N VAL A 19 8.19 -49.70 -10.32
CA VAL A 19 7.50 -48.77 -11.22
C VAL A 19 6.23 -48.22 -10.57
N VAL A 20 5.40 -49.08 -9.98
CA VAL A 20 4.15 -48.66 -9.30
C VAL A 20 4.45 -47.74 -8.12
N LEU A 21 5.47 -48.05 -7.31
CA LEU A 21 5.89 -47.20 -6.19
C LEU A 21 6.42 -45.84 -6.67
N SER A 22 7.13 -45.79 -7.79
CA SER A 22 7.59 -44.54 -8.40
C SER A 22 6.42 -43.66 -8.83
N PHE A 23 5.44 -44.22 -9.55
CA PHE A 23 4.23 -43.50 -9.94
C PHE A 23 3.39 -43.04 -8.74
N ALA A 24 3.21 -43.91 -7.75
CA ALA A 24 2.52 -43.56 -6.51
C ALA A 24 3.24 -42.41 -5.80
N GLY A 25 4.56 -42.43 -5.71
CA GLY A 25 5.37 -41.36 -5.12
C GLY A 25 5.18 -40.01 -5.82
N VAL A 26 5.11 -39.99 -7.15
CA VAL A 26 4.83 -38.77 -7.93
C VAL A 26 3.42 -38.25 -7.63
N ILE A 27 2.40 -39.13 -7.65
CA ILE A 27 1.01 -38.74 -7.36
C ILE A 27 0.87 -38.22 -5.93
N PHE A 28 1.47 -38.89 -4.94
CA PHE A 28 1.48 -38.44 -3.56
C PHE A 28 2.18 -37.09 -3.41
N LYS A 29 3.32 -36.87 -4.09
CA LYS A 29 4.03 -35.58 -4.08
C LYS A 29 3.16 -34.47 -4.65
N VAL A 30 2.48 -34.70 -5.78
CA VAL A 30 1.56 -33.74 -6.40
C VAL A 30 0.36 -33.48 -5.48
N SER A 31 -0.25 -34.52 -4.92
CA SER A 31 -1.40 -34.41 -4.01
C SER A 31 -1.06 -33.65 -2.73
N ILE A 32 0.10 -33.91 -2.12
CA ILE A 32 0.60 -33.17 -0.94
C ILE A 32 0.88 -31.72 -1.32
N GLY A 33 1.46 -31.47 -2.50
CA GLY A 33 1.67 -30.13 -3.03
C GLY A 33 0.36 -29.35 -3.14
N SER A 34 -0.65 -29.92 -3.80
CA SER A 34 -1.98 -29.32 -3.94
C SER A 34 -2.67 -29.09 -2.60
N HIS A 35 -2.63 -30.07 -1.70
CA HIS A 35 -3.20 -29.94 -0.35
C HIS A 35 -2.53 -28.83 0.46
N ARG A 36 -1.23 -28.58 0.27
CA ARG A 36 -0.53 -27.46 0.93
C ARG A 36 -0.83 -26.11 0.28
N LEU A 37 -1.03 -26.06 -1.04
CA LEU A 37 -1.36 -24.83 -1.76
C LEU A 37 -2.80 -24.36 -1.49
N ALA A 38 -3.74 -25.27 -1.25
CA ALA A 38 -5.13 -24.93 -0.95
C ALA A 38 -5.30 -23.96 0.26
N PRO A 39 -4.74 -24.22 1.46
CA PRO A 39 -4.84 -23.30 2.59
C PRO A 39 -4.10 -21.97 2.34
N ALA A 40 -2.98 -21.98 1.60
CA ALA A 40 -2.29 -20.75 1.22
C ALA A 40 -3.15 -19.86 0.30
N ASN A 41 -3.85 -20.46 -0.66
CA ASN A 41 -4.81 -19.73 -1.49
C ASN A 41 -5.98 -19.20 -0.66
N ALA A 42 -6.52 -19.99 0.27
CA ALA A 42 -7.60 -19.57 1.15
C ALA A 42 -7.18 -18.37 2.02
N GLU A 43 -5.98 -18.40 2.59
CA GLU A 43 -5.42 -17.26 3.36
C GLU A 43 -5.36 -16.00 2.50
N ILE A 44 -4.79 -16.09 1.29
CA ILE A 44 -4.70 -14.94 0.38
C ILE A 44 -6.07 -14.38 0.01
N MET A 45 -7.05 -15.24 -0.30
CA MET A 45 -8.40 -14.81 -0.64
C MET A 45 -9.12 -14.16 0.54
N GLN A 46 -8.88 -14.63 1.77
CA GLN A 46 -9.40 -14.00 2.97
C GLN A 46 -8.82 -12.60 3.15
N LYS A 47 -7.49 -12.44 3.03
CA LYS A 47 -6.82 -11.13 3.07
C LYS A 47 -7.39 -10.16 2.04
N LEU A 48 -7.54 -10.62 0.79
CA LEU A 48 -8.12 -9.82 -0.29
C LEU A 48 -9.53 -9.32 0.06
N ARG A 49 -10.39 -10.22 0.54
CA ARG A 49 -11.77 -9.87 0.89
C ARG A 49 -11.80 -8.79 1.98
N THR A 50 -11.04 -8.98 3.06
CA THR A 50 -10.96 -7.99 4.15
C THR A 50 -10.44 -6.64 3.66
N ILE A 51 -9.42 -6.63 2.78
CA ILE A 51 -8.90 -5.39 2.18
C ILE A 51 -9.99 -4.70 1.34
N ALA A 52 -10.65 -5.43 0.45
CA ALA A 52 -11.67 -4.88 -0.43
C ALA A 52 -12.89 -4.35 0.35
N GLU A 53 -13.41 -5.12 1.30
CA GLU A 53 -14.56 -4.71 2.13
C GLU A 53 -14.25 -3.45 2.94
N GLN A 54 -13.03 -3.33 3.49
CA GLN A 54 -12.65 -2.13 4.24
C GLN A 54 -12.47 -0.91 3.33
N LEU A 55 -11.88 -1.08 2.14
CA LEU A 55 -11.77 0.01 1.16
C LEU A 55 -13.16 0.49 0.74
N ASP A 56 -14.07 -0.42 0.42
CA ASP A 56 -15.45 -0.07 0.07
C ASP A 56 -16.15 0.66 1.22
N ALA A 57 -15.94 0.22 2.47
CA ALA A 57 -16.52 0.87 3.63
C ALA A 57 -15.96 2.31 3.82
N ASP A 58 -14.65 2.48 3.71
CA ASP A 58 -14.01 3.78 3.93
C ASP A 58 -14.31 4.76 2.81
N PHE A 59 -14.31 4.32 1.55
CA PHE A 59 -14.58 5.19 0.41
C PHE A 59 -16.07 5.49 0.22
N ARG A 60 -16.99 4.64 0.70
CA ARG A 60 -18.42 4.97 0.73
C ARG A 60 -18.70 6.23 1.55
N GLY A 61 -17.93 6.46 2.60
CA GLY A 61 -18.03 7.65 3.46
C GLY A 61 -17.15 8.82 3.02
N LEU A 62 -16.46 8.73 1.87
CA LEU A 62 -15.45 9.70 1.44
C LEU A 62 -15.99 11.14 1.49
N ARG A 63 -15.22 12.03 2.11
CA ARG A 63 -15.53 13.45 2.22
C ARG A 63 -14.78 14.24 1.16
N LYS A 64 -15.47 14.56 0.06
CA LYS A 64 -14.95 15.41 -1.03
C LYS A 64 -14.80 16.89 -0.65
N ASP A 65 -15.35 17.31 0.49
CA ASP A 65 -15.17 18.66 1.03
C ASP A 65 -13.93 18.81 1.94
N ALA A 66 -13.08 17.78 1.99
CA ALA A 66 -11.92 17.65 2.85
C ALA A 66 -10.64 17.29 2.08
N ASP A 67 -9.51 17.30 2.78
CA ASP A 67 -8.22 17.05 2.14
C ASP A 67 -8.09 15.58 1.70
N ILE A 68 -7.62 15.37 0.47
CA ILE A 68 -7.22 14.06 -0.06
C ILE A 68 -5.77 14.18 -0.52
N LEU A 69 -4.92 13.29 -0.05
CA LEU A 69 -3.52 13.20 -0.43
C LEU A 69 -3.25 11.83 -1.05
N VAL A 70 -2.73 11.82 -2.27
CA VAL A 70 -2.21 10.60 -2.89
C VAL A 70 -0.75 10.83 -3.26
N ILE A 71 0.12 9.91 -2.86
CA ILE A 71 1.53 9.93 -3.26
C ILE A 71 1.83 8.59 -3.92
N TRP A 72 2.37 8.65 -5.14
CA TRP A 72 2.75 7.45 -5.85
C TRP A 72 4.26 7.29 -5.82
N SER A 73 4.72 6.17 -5.26
CA SER A 73 6.14 5.90 -5.14
C SER A 73 6.48 4.61 -5.84
N ALA A 74 7.48 4.67 -6.73
CA ALA A 74 7.97 3.54 -7.48
C ALA A 74 9.48 3.41 -7.30
N ALA A 75 9.96 2.19 -7.12
CA ALA A 75 11.38 1.88 -7.05
C ALA A 75 11.70 0.66 -7.92
N ARG A 76 12.94 0.54 -8.39
CA ARG A 76 13.39 -0.64 -9.12
C ARG A 76 13.31 -1.89 -8.23
N ASN A 77 12.71 -2.94 -8.78
CA ASN A 77 12.74 -4.27 -8.20
C ASN A 77 14.11 -4.89 -8.46
N LEU A 78 14.96 -4.90 -7.44
CA LEU A 78 16.33 -5.47 -7.52
C LEU A 78 16.35 -6.97 -7.84
N ASN A 79 15.22 -7.66 -7.66
CA ASN A 79 15.08 -9.10 -7.96
C ASN A 79 14.33 -9.35 -9.27
N TYR A 80 14.10 -8.33 -10.09
CA TYR A 80 13.47 -8.51 -11.40
C TYR A 80 14.38 -9.33 -12.31
N VAL A 81 13.79 -10.37 -12.90
CA VAL A 81 14.41 -11.18 -13.95
C VAL A 81 13.53 -11.04 -15.17
N ASP A 82 14.13 -10.62 -16.28
CA ASP A 82 13.38 -10.44 -17.52
C ASP A 82 12.83 -11.77 -18.03
N PRO A 83 11.53 -11.84 -18.41
CA PRO A 83 10.96 -13.02 -19.03
C PRO A 83 11.66 -13.41 -20.35
N ASP A 84 12.19 -12.44 -21.10
CA ASP A 84 12.96 -12.65 -22.32
C ASP A 84 14.43 -12.25 -22.11
N PRO A 85 15.28 -13.18 -21.64
CA PRO A 85 16.70 -12.90 -21.43
C PRO A 85 17.46 -12.60 -22.73
N SER A 86 16.90 -12.90 -23.91
CA SER A 86 17.53 -12.61 -25.20
C SER A 86 17.35 -11.15 -25.62
N ASN A 87 16.34 -10.48 -25.09
CA ASN A 87 16.01 -9.09 -25.40
C ASN A 87 15.59 -8.34 -24.12
N PRO A 88 16.50 -8.19 -23.14
CA PRO A 88 16.15 -7.67 -21.83
C PRO A 88 15.54 -6.28 -21.92
N ASN A 89 14.41 -6.09 -21.23
CA ASN A 89 13.77 -4.82 -21.00
C ASN A 89 13.93 -4.42 -19.52
N PRO A 90 14.97 -3.64 -19.17
CA PRO A 90 15.17 -3.19 -17.79
C PRO A 90 14.06 -2.25 -17.30
N ASN A 91 13.22 -1.73 -18.20
CA ASN A 91 12.13 -0.83 -17.91
C ASN A 91 10.75 -1.51 -18.04
N HIS A 92 10.70 -2.83 -18.15
CA HIS A 92 9.45 -3.57 -18.13
C HIS A 92 8.63 -3.19 -16.87
N PRO A 93 7.29 -3.08 -16.93
CA PRO A 93 6.49 -2.64 -15.77
C PRO A 93 6.71 -3.47 -14.50
N ALA A 94 6.97 -4.77 -14.63
CA ALA A 94 7.31 -5.67 -13.51
C ALA A 94 8.71 -5.47 -12.91
N ALA A 95 9.56 -4.65 -13.55
CA ALA A 95 10.87 -4.24 -13.03
C ALA A 95 10.75 -3.16 -11.95
N PHE A 96 9.54 -2.72 -11.62
CA PHE A 96 9.29 -1.73 -10.59
C PHE A 96 8.34 -2.27 -9.51
N GLU A 97 8.56 -1.85 -8.28
CA GLU A 97 7.66 -2.05 -7.15
C GLU A 97 7.00 -0.72 -6.78
N ARG A 98 5.71 -0.78 -6.40
CA ARG A 98 4.92 0.39 -6.00
C ARG A 98 4.64 0.38 -4.50
N PHE A 99 4.79 1.55 -3.89
CA PHE A 99 4.65 1.82 -2.46
C PHE A 99 3.75 3.05 -2.25
N ASP A 100 2.60 3.04 -2.92
CA ASP A 100 1.71 4.18 -2.97
C ASP A 100 1.04 4.43 -1.62
N ARG A 101 0.51 5.64 -1.45
CA ARG A 101 -0.04 6.13 -0.19
C ARG A 101 -1.25 6.96 -0.49
N ILE A 102 -2.30 6.78 0.29
CA ILE A 102 -3.52 7.57 0.15
C ILE A 102 -4.06 7.92 1.53
N MET A 103 -4.26 9.21 1.77
CA MET A 103 -4.96 9.75 2.92
C MET A 103 -6.20 10.50 2.47
N PHE A 104 -7.28 10.32 3.21
CA PHE A 104 -8.54 11.04 2.99
C PHE A 104 -9.34 11.11 4.29
N PHE A 105 -10.35 11.97 4.30
CA PHE A 105 -11.35 11.99 5.35
C PHE A 105 -12.57 11.18 4.93
N THR A 106 -13.15 10.46 5.88
CA THR A 106 -14.35 9.67 5.66
C THR A 106 -15.30 9.76 6.83
N THR A 107 -16.58 9.51 6.55
CA THR A 107 -17.67 9.40 7.52
C THR A 107 -18.05 7.95 7.77
N GLY A 108 -18.39 7.64 9.00
CA GLY A 108 -18.71 6.28 9.43
C GLY A 108 -18.75 6.18 10.94
N ASP A 109 -19.04 5.01 11.50
CA ASP A 109 -19.07 4.81 12.94
C ASP A 109 -17.69 4.38 13.45
N PHE A 110 -16.86 5.34 13.82
CA PHE A 110 -15.50 5.09 14.28
C PHE A 110 -15.42 5.01 15.81
N GLN A 111 -14.59 4.10 16.30
CA GLN A 111 -14.20 4.00 17.70
C GLN A 111 -12.73 3.61 17.82
N THR A 112 -12.09 4.05 18.90
CA THR A 112 -10.71 3.65 19.21
C THR A 112 -10.67 2.19 19.68
N TYR A 113 -9.57 1.51 19.37
CA TYR A 113 -9.35 0.10 19.70
C TYR A 113 -9.07 -0.11 21.19
N ALA A 114 -8.17 0.69 21.76
CA ALA A 114 -7.71 0.52 23.15
C ALA A 114 -7.85 1.80 24.00
N GLY A 115 -8.54 2.82 23.52
CA GLY A 115 -8.70 4.08 24.25
C GLY A 115 -9.48 3.91 25.57
N ASN A 116 -8.99 4.55 26.64
CA ASN A 116 -9.72 4.68 27.90
C ASN A 116 -9.78 6.17 28.33
N PRO A 117 -10.93 6.84 28.21
CA PRO A 117 -12.19 6.33 27.69
C PRO A 117 -12.13 6.02 26.19
N VAL A 118 -12.99 5.11 25.74
CA VAL A 118 -13.16 4.84 24.30
C VAL A 118 -13.66 6.11 23.63
N VAL A 119 -12.93 6.58 22.63
CA VAL A 119 -13.33 7.74 21.84
C VAL A 119 -14.15 7.25 20.67
N ARG A 120 -15.30 7.89 20.44
CA ARG A 120 -16.18 7.63 19.30
C ARG A 120 -16.34 8.90 18.49
N GLY A 121 -16.48 8.76 17.19
CA GLY A 121 -16.74 9.87 16.29
C GLY A 121 -17.27 9.40 14.95
N ASN A 122 -17.89 10.32 14.22
CA ASN A 122 -18.49 10.03 12.93
C ASN A 122 -17.62 10.43 11.73
N ILE A 123 -16.44 10.99 11.99
CA ILE A 123 -15.47 11.44 10.99
C ILE A 123 -14.08 10.97 11.42
N ALA A 124 -13.34 10.39 10.48
CA ALA A 124 -11.95 10.04 10.69
C ALA A 124 -11.08 10.41 9.49
N ARG A 125 -9.81 10.72 9.78
CA ARG A 125 -8.73 10.70 8.80
C ARG A 125 -8.24 9.27 8.66
N VAL A 126 -8.28 8.72 7.45
CA VAL A 126 -7.80 7.36 7.15
C VAL A 126 -6.61 7.45 6.23
N CYS A 127 -5.56 6.67 6.49
CA CYS A 127 -4.41 6.55 5.59
C CYS A 127 -4.06 5.08 5.33
N TYR A 128 -3.89 4.73 4.06
CA TYR A 128 -3.33 3.45 3.63
C TYR A 128 -1.89 3.65 3.14
N THR A 129 -0.97 2.86 3.69
CA THR A 129 0.44 2.88 3.32
C THR A 129 1.12 1.57 3.71
N LEU A 130 2.26 1.23 3.10
CA LEU A 130 3.09 0.15 3.60
C LEU A 130 3.90 0.64 4.82
N ALA A 131 3.78 -0.08 5.92
CA ALA A 131 4.38 0.29 7.20
C ALA A 131 5.90 0.06 7.20
N ARG A 132 6.59 0.91 7.97
CA ARG A 132 7.96 0.67 8.40
C ARG A 132 7.96 -0.38 9.50
N GLY A 133 9.01 -1.20 9.53
CA GLY A 133 9.27 -2.16 10.59
C GLY A 133 10.30 -1.62 11.58
N PRO A 134 10.36 -2.14 12.81
CA PRO A 134 11.42 -1.80 13.74
C PRO A 134 12.77 -2.26 13.19
N SER A 135 13.83 -1.52 13.53
CA SER A 135 15.22 -1.88 13.28
C SER A 135 16.01 -1.84 14.60
N ALA A 136 17.31 -2.16 14.55
CA ALA A 136 18.18 -2.03 15.72
C ALA A 136 18.42 -0.56 16.11
N ASP A 137 18.30 0.36 15.16
CA ASP A 137 18.40 1.80 15.38
C ASP A 137 17.00 2.44 15.21
N PRO A 138 16.36 2.93 16.29
CA PRO A 138 15.07 3.61 16.19
C PRO A 138 15.07 4.84 15.25
N ALA A 139 16.24 5.45 15.00
CA ALA A 139 16.37 6.56 14.06
C ALA A 139 16.42 6.12 12.59
N ASP A 140 16.64 4.83 12.32
CA ASP A 140 16.71 4.24 10.98
C ASP A 140 15.80 3.01 10.88
N PRO A 141 14.47 3.21 10.89
CA PRO A 141 13.52 2.11 10.82
C PRO A 141 13.63 1.35 9.49
N ASN A 142 13.24 0.07 9.48
CA ASN A 142 13.32 -0.74 8.28
C ASN A 142 12.22 -0.32 7.28
N TRP A 143 12.61 0.33 6.20
CA TRP A 143 11.68 0.89 5.22
C TRP A 143 10.98 -0.20 4.40
N PRO A 144 9.76 0.04 3.89
CA PRO A 144 9.05 -0.93 3.06
C PRO A 144 9.91 -1.49 1.91
N ARG A 145 10.71 -0.64 1.26
CA ARG A 145 11.62 -1.03 0.17
C ARG A 145 12.72 -2.01 0.59
N GLU A 146 13.20 -1.92 1.83
CA GLU A 146 14.25 -2.76 2.40
C GLU A 146 13.67 -4.06 3.01
N GLN A 147 12.39 -4.06 3.33
CA GLN A 147 11.68 -5.25 3.79
C GLN A 147 11.46 -6.23 2.63
N LYS A 148 11.57 -7.53 2.94
CA LYS A 148 11.17 -8.60 2.02
C LYS A 148 9.66 -8.52 1.77
N PRO A 149 9.16 -8.68 0.53
CA PRO A 149 7.74 -8.55 0.22
C PRO A 149 6.78 -9.35 1.13
N PRO A 150 7.05 -10.62 1.51
CA PRO A 150 6.17 -11.37 2.41
C PRO A 150 6.13 -10.86 3.86
N LYS A 151 7.06 -9.99 4.26
CA LYS A 151 7.14 -9.41 5.61
C LYS A 151 6.54 -8.01 5.70
N ARG A 152 6.27 -7.38 4.56
CA ARG A 152 5.67 -6.05 4.49
C ARG A 152 4.26 -6.07 5.08
N ILE A 153 3.89 -4.98 5.71
CA ILE A 153 2.59 -4.79 6.36
C ILE A 153 1.90 -3.63 5.65
N LEU A 154 0.67 -3.84 5.18
CA LEU A 154 -0.22 -2.75 4.84
C LEU A 154 -0.77 -2.19 6.14
N ALA A 155 -0.48 -0.92 6.41
CA ALA A 155 -1.07 -0.17 7.50
C ALA A 155 -2.35 0.54 7.03
N ARG A 156 -3.29 0.63 7.95
CA ARG A 156 -4.45 1.52 7.87
C ARG A 156 -4.51 2.33 9.16
N THR A 157 -4.00 3.56 9.15
CA THR A 157 -4.18 4.44 10.31
C THR A 157 -5.55 5.08 10.25
N GLN A 158 -6.16 5.26 11.42
CA GLN A 158 -7.46 5.87 11.58
C GLN A 158 -7.40 6.85 12.75
N HIS A 159 -7.52 8.13 12.45
CA HIS A 159 -7.57 9.19 13.45
C HIS A 159 -8.97 9.78 13.49
N ILE A 160 -9.70 9.47 14.55
CA ILE A 160 -11.03 10.02 14.80
C ILE A 160 -10.90 11.52 15.09
N LEU A 161 -11.62 12.36 14.35
CA LEU A 161 -11.65 13.79 14.63
C LEU A 161 -12.59 14.06 15.81
N VAL A 162 -12.04 14.67 16.86
CA VAL A 162 -12.78 15.01 18.09
C VAL A 162 -12.69 16.50 18.33
N ALA A 163 -13.83 17.14 18.59
CA ALA A 163 -13.84 18.54 18.99
C ALA A 163 -13.06 18.70 20.32
N PRO A 164 -12.09 19.63 20.39
CA PRO A 164 -11.37 19.87 21.63
C PRO A 164 -12.33 20.46 22.69
N ALA A 165 -12.21 20.05 23.96
CA ALA A 165 -13.09 20.57 25.01
C ALA A 165 -12.74 22.02 25.40
N ASN A 166 -11.48 22.41 25.16
CA ASN A 166 -10.97 23.76 25.35
C ASN A 166 -9.88 24.07 24.30
N PRO A 167 -9.56 25.35 24.03
CA PRO A 167 -8.58 25.72 23.01
C PRO A 167 -7.16 25.16 23.23
N SER A 168 -6.76 24.91 24.49
CA SER A 168 -5.44 24.34 24.80
C SER A 168 -5.30 22.85 24.46
N GLU A 169 -6.41 22.13 24.26
CA GLU A 169 -6.42 20.74 23.82
C GLU A 169 -6.38 20.60 22.29
N GLN A 170 -6.51 21.71 21.56
CA GLN A 170 -6.49 21.69 20.11
C GLN A 170 -5.15 21.11 19.62
N LEU A 171 -5.23 20.24 18.61
CA LEU A 171 -4.04 19.69 17.97
C LEU A 171 -3.12 20.82 17.50
N ASP A 172 -1.97 20.95 18.17
CA ASP A 172 -0.89 21.86 17.83
C ASP A 172 0.38 21.06 17.58
N THR A 173 0.78 21.00 16.31
CA THR A 173 1.95 20.25 15.87
C THR A 173 3.20 21.13 15.69
N SER A 174 3.11 22.42 15.99
CA SER A 174 4.17 23.40 15.67
C SER A 174 5.49 23.13 16.43
N GLN A 175 5.40 22.48 17.60
CA GLN A 175 6.54 22.14 18.46
C GLN A 175 6.85 20.64 18.52
N PHE A 176 6.25 19.83 17.64
CA PHE A 176 6.47 18.39 17.67
C PHE A 176 7.93 18.05 17.36
N THR A 177 8.53 17.23 18.22
CA THR A 177 9.78 16.54 17.93
C THR A 177 9.55 15.42 16.91
N ASP A 178 10.63 14.89 16.33
CA ASP A 178 10.56 13.75 15.39
C ASP A 178 9.83 12.54 16.01
N SER A 179 10.05 12.27 17.31
CA SER A 179 9.36 11.18 18.01
C SER A 179 7.88 11.47 18.28
N GLN A 180 7.51 12.73 18.56
CA GLN A 180 6.10 13.11 18.75
C GLN A 180 5.32 13.04 17.44
N TRP A 181 5.93 13.41 16.32
CA TRP A 181 5.34 13.22 14.99
C TRP A 181 5.08 11.75 14.68
N LEU A 182 6.07 10.89 14.92
CA LEU A 182 5.94 9.46 14.66
C LEU A 182 4.88 8.81 15.56
N ALA A 183 4.90 9.13 16.87
CA ALA A 183 3.93 8.64 17.83
C ALA A 183 2.51 9.16 17.50
N TRP A 184 2.38 10.43 17.13
CA TRP A 184 1.12 10.97 16.65
C TRP A 184 0.59 10.13 15.49
N ASN A 185 1.34 9.96 14.41
CA ASN A 185 0.85 9.28 13.21
C ASN A 185 0.69 7.74 13.35
N SER A 186 1.45 7.09 14.24
CA SER A 186 1.49 5.62 14.34
C SER A 186 0.80 5.05 15.57
N GLU A 187 0.69 5.82 16.66
CA GLU A 187 0.21 5.33 17.96
C GLU A 187 -1.10 5.98 18.39
N GLN A 188 -1.41 7.18 17.92
CA GLN A 188 -2.66 7.86 18.28
C GLN A 188 -3.81 7.47 17.34
N GLU A 189 -4.99 7.31 17.91
CA GLU A 189 -6.21 6.92 17.20
C GLU A 189 -7.22 8.08 17.05
N SER A 190 -6.88 9.26 17.57
CA SER A 190 -7.77 10.42 17.53
C SER A 190 -6.99 11.72 17.45
N ASP A 191 -7.48 12.66 16.65
CA ASP A 191 -6.96 14.02 16.56
C ASP A 191 -7.94 14.98 17.25
N LYS A 192 -7.44 15.82 18.16
CA LYS A 192 -8.23 16.84 18.87
C LYS A 192 -8.43 18.08 17.99
N ILE A 193 -9.10 17.87 16.87
CA ILE A 193 -9.42 18.90 15.89
C ILE A 193 -10.73 18.53 15.19
N THR A 194 -11.55 19.53 14.86
CA THR A 194 -12.75 19.31 14.02
C THR A 194 -12.34 19.30 12.54
N LEU A 195 -13.21 18.79 11.67
CA LEU A 195 -12.96 18.86 10.22
C LEU A 195 -12.81 20.32 9.73
N ALA A 196 -13.64 21.22 10.25
CA ALA A 196 -13.54 22.66 9.96
C ALA A 196 -12.19 23.23 10.46
N GLY A 197 -11.76 22.84 11.65
CA GLY A 197 -10.45 23.20 12.19
C GLY A 197 -9.31 22.71 11.29
N TRP A 198 -9.36 21.46 10.82
CA TRP A 198 -8.38 20.93 9.88
C TRP A 198 -8.34 21.77 8.61
N ARG A 199 -9.49 22.09 8.00
CA ARG A 199 -9.56 22.90 6.78
C ARG A 199 -8.91 24.27 6.95
N GLN A 200 -9.01 24.86 8.15
CA GLN A 200 -8.47 26.18 8.48
C GLN A 200 -7.02 26.17 8.98
N LEU A 201 -6.38 25.00 9.12
CA LEU A 201 -4.97 24.94 9.52
C LEU A 201 -4.08 25.74 8.55
N PRO A 202 -3.08 26.47 9.05
CA PRO A 202 -2.08 27.10 8.20
C PRO A 202 -1.45 26.09 7.23
N ILE A 203 -1.21 26.50 5.99
CA ILE A 203 -0.64 25.64 4.95
C ILE A 203 0.72 25.06 5.40
N ALA A 204 1.53 25.84 6.09
CA ALA A 204 2.83 25.39 6.63
C ALA A 204 2.68 24.18 7.58
N ASP A 205 1.69 24.22 8.46
CA ASP A 205 1.42 23.12 9.40
C ASP A 205 0.88 21.91 8.66
N LYS A 206 -0.06 22.11 7.72
CA LYS A 206 -0.57 21.04 6.87
C LYS A 206 0.54 20.34 6.08
N VAL A 207 1.45 21.09 5.47
CA VAL A 207 2.57 20.52 4.70
C VAL A 207 3.43 19.59 5.58
N ASN A 208 3.67 19.96 6.84
CA ASN A 208 4.35 19.11 7.81
C ASN A 208 3.56 17.84 8.16
N MET A 209 2.28 18.00 8.50
CA MET A 209 1.39 16.87 8.80
C MET A 209 1.29 15.91 7.62
N LEU A 210 1.04 16.41 6.41
CA LEU A 210 0.92 15.63 5.19
C LEU A 210 2.25 14.96 4.80
N SER A 211 3.38 15.59 5.09
CA SER A 211 4.70 14.96 4.88
C SER A 211 4.92 13.78 5.82
N VAL A 212 4.49 13.90 7.08
CA VAL A 212 4.53 12.79 8.05
C VAL A 212 3.59 11.67 7.60
N ILE A 213 2.34 11.99 7.29
CA ILE A 213 1.34 10.99 6.90
C ILE A 213 1.71 10.29 5.59
N GLY A 214 2.06 11.10 4.58
CA GLY A 214 2.38 10.67 3.23
C GLY A 214 3.81 10.17 3.07
N ASP A 215 4.61 10.17 4.14
CA ASP A 215 5.97 9.64 4.18
C ASP A 215 6.91 10.19 3.08
N VAL A 216 6.70 11.45 2.70
CA VAL A 216 7.47 12.18 1.68
C VAL A 216 7.67 13.62 2.12
N THR A 217 8.59 14.34 1.48
CA THR A 217 8.59 15.80 1.59
C THR A 217 7.52 16.35 0.66
N VAL A 218 6.40 16.80 1.23
CA VAL A 218 5.41 17.59 0.47
C VAL A 218 6.02 18.95 0.19
N GLN A 219 6.03 19.33 -1.09
CA GLN A 219 6.51 20.65 -1.53
C GLN A 219 5.38 21.67 -1.36
N GLY A 220 5.69 22.82 -0.78
CA GLY A 220 4.71 23.86 -0.49
C GLY A 220 5.36 25.20 -0.15
N PRO A 221 4.59 26.28 0.02
CA PRO A 221 5.10 27.53 0.58
C PRO A 221 4.78 27.63 2.09
N PRO A 222 5.70 27.27 3.00
CA PRO A 222 7.04 26.71 2.82
C PRO A 222 7.06 25.18 2.65
N ASP A 223 8.20 24.65 2.22
CA ASP A 223 8.44 23.21 2.17
C ASP A 223 8.42 22.61 3.58
N SER A 224 8.12 21.31 3.69
CA SER A 224 8.09 20.66 4.99
C SER A 224 9.44 20.72 5.69
N THR A 225 9.40 21.04 6.98
CA THR A 225 10.55 21.05 7.89
C THR A 225 10.70 19.74 8.66
N THR A 226 9.74 18.81 8.54
CA THR A 226 9.79 17.50 9.20
C THR A 226 10.92 16.65 8.64
N LYS A 227 11.64 15.92 9.49
CA LYS A 227 12.70 15.00 9.02
C LYS A 227 12.10 13.69 8.55
N GLU A 228 12.80 13.02 7.64
CA GLU A 228 12.40 11.72 7.09
C GLU A 228 12.14 10.65 8.18
N ALA A 229 12.96 10.63 9.24
CA ALA A 229 12.79 9.72 10.38
C ALA A 229 11.43 9.85 11.08
N ALA A 230 10.82 11.03 11.08
CA ALA A 230 9.56 11.32 11.76
C ALA A 230 8.31 10.89 10.98
N ARG A 231 8.47 10.46 9.72
CA ARG A 231 7.35 10.25 8.79
C ARG A 231 6.86 8.80 8.77
N GLY A 232 5.83 8.51 7.99
CA GLY A 232 5.28 7.17 7.80
C GLY A 232 4.67 6.55 9.04
N VAL A 233 4.31 5.28 8.91
CA VAL A 233 3.69 4.50 9.98
C VAL A 233 4.68 3.44 10.42
N LEU A 234 5.07 3.47 11.69
CA LEU A 234 5.91 2.44 12.31
C LEU A 234 5.00 1.42 13.00
N ILE A 235 5.10 0.16 12.61
CA ILE A 235 4.41 -0.94 13.30
C ILE A 235 5.46 -1.84 13.93
N ASP A 236 5.53 -1.79 15.25
CA ASP A 236 6.30 -2.73 16.07
C ASP A 236 5.35 -3.70 16.76
N ARG A 237 5.41 -4.98 16.39
CA ARG A 237 4.57 -6.03 16.95
C ARG A 237 4.82 -6.28 18.43
N ALA A 238 5.98 -5.87 18.94
CA ALA A 238 6.30 -5.94 20.36
C ALA A 238 5.63 -4.80 21.16
N GLN A 239 5.16 -3.74 20.48
CA GLN A 239 4.57 -2.58 21.12
C GLN A 239 3.06 -2.54 20.84
N PRO A 240 2.21 -2.58 21.87
CA PRO A 240 0.76 -2.59 21.68
C PRO A 240 0.23 -1.26 21.10
N ALA A 241 0.99 -0.17 21.19
CA ALA A 241 0.54 1.16 20.81
C ALA A 241 0.22 1.29 19.31
N SER A 242 0.98 0.65 18.42
CA SER A 242 0.82 0.76 16.96
C SER A 242 0.04 -0.40 16.32
N ILE A 243 -0.35 -1.41 17.10
CA ILE A 243 -0.98 -2.62 16.56
C ILE A 243 -2.36 -2.36 15.95
N HIS A 244 -3.05 -1.31 16.42
CA HIS A 244 -4.36 -0.91 15.89
C HIS A 244 -4.28 -0.47 14.42
N ALA A 245 -3.11 -0.03 13.95
CA ALA A 245 -2.87 0.37 12.56
C ALA A 245 -2.49 -0.81 11.64
N LEU A 246 -2.22 -2.01 12.19
CA LEU A 246 -1.90 -3.20 11.41
C LEU A 246 -3.15 -3.70 10.69
N PHE A 247 -3.18 -3.54 9.37
CA PHE A 247 -4.33 -3.95 8.58
C PHE A 247 -4.14 -5.33 7.94
N CYS A 248 -3.02 -5.54 7.22
CA CYS A 248 -2.74 -6.84 6.61
C CYS A 248 -1.24 -7.12 6.47
N GLU A 249 -0.82 -8.32 6.85
CA GLU A 249 0.55 -8.79 6.64
C GLU A 249 0.74 -9.51 5.30
N GLY A 250 1.97 -9.43 4.76
CA GLY A 250 2.32 -10.08 3.51
C GLY A 250 1.81 -9.32 2.29
N VAL A 251 1.67 -8.00 2.39
CA VAL A 251 1.33 -7.13 1.26
C VAL A 251 2.62 -6.61 0.66
N GLY A 252 3.10 -7.28 -0.40
CA GLY A 252 4.37 -6.97 -1.03
C GLY A 252 4.35 -5.64 -1.80
N GLN A 253 3.24 -5.29 -2.42
CA GLN A 253 3.08 -4.05 -3.18
C GLN A 253 1.69 -3.49 -2.93
N PHE A 254 1.59 -2.17 -2.92
CA PHE A 254 0.34 -1.44 -2.82
C PHE A 254 0.37 -0.29 -3.85
N THR A 255 -0.58 -0.34 -4.78
CA THR A 255 -0.70 0.63 -5.88
C THR A 255 -2.07 1.26 -5.84
N VAL A 256 -2.13 2.58 -6.05
CA VAL A 256 -3.35 3.36 -6.23
C VAL A 256 -3.27 4.06 -7.58
N GLN A 257 -4.33 3.97 -8.38
CA GLN A 257 -4.41 4.67 -9.66
C GLN A 257 -5.81 5.23 -9.87
N GLY A 258 -5.92 6.45 -10.39
CA GLY A 258 -7.19 7.04 -10.80
C GLY A 258 -7.48 6.75 -12.28
N TRP A 259 -8.76 6.59 -12.63
CA TRP A 259 -9.19 6.54 -14.02
C TRP A 259 -9.10 7.93 -14.65
N SER A 260 -8.42 8.05 -15.81
CA SER A 260 -8.37 9.29 -16.59
C SER A 260 -9.17 9.13 -17.87
N ASP A 261 -10.29 9.85 -18.00
CA ASP A 261 -11.07 9.87 -19.24
C ASP A 261 -10.29 10.51 -20.40
N LEU A 262 -9.47 11.52 -20.10
CA LEU A 262 -8.63 12.19 -21.10
C LEU A 262 -7.59 11.24 -21.72
N GLN A 263 -6.98 10.39 -20.89
CA GLN A 263 -5.95 9.43 -21.33
C GLN A 263 -6.52 8.06 -21.71
N GLY A 264 -7.77 7.76 -21.37
CA GLY A 264 -8.41 6.47 -21.58
C GLY A 264 -7.73 5.31 -20.82
N ARG A 265 -7.05 5.59 -19.70
CA ARG A 265 -6.30 4.60 -18.91
C ARG A 265 -6.23 4.95 -17.42
N TRP A 266 -5.68 4.02 -16.64
CA TRP A 266 -5.38 4.21 -15.22
C TRP A 266 -4.04 4.94 -15.07
N ILE A 267 -3.99 5.97 -14.21
CA ILE A 267 -2.77 6.77 -13.97
C ILE A 267 -2.49 6.94 -12.47
N PRO A 268 -1.21 7.04 -12.05
CA PRO A 268 0.00 6.98 -12.88
C PRO A 268 0.51 5.56 -13.13
N GLU A 269 1.23 5.40 -14.24
CA GLU A 269 1.98 4.20 -14.62
C GLU A 269 3.46 4.54 -14.86
N VAL A 270 4.35 3.62 -14.45
CA VAL A 270 5.79 3.82 -14.58
C VAL A 270 6.23 3.72 -16.04
N ASN A 271 5.69 2.76 -16.77
CA ASN A 271 5.96 2.57 -18.18
C ASN A 271 4.65 2.11 -18.85
N PRO A 272 3.77 3.05 -19.25
CA PRO A 272 2.46 2.75 -19.82
C PRO A 272 2.50 1.82 -21.04
N ASN A 273 3.47 2.02 -21.95
CA ASN A 273 3.55 1.24 -23.18
C ASN A 273 4.39 -0.06 -23.05
N GLY A 274 5.12 -0.21 -21.94
CA GLY A 274 5.94 -1.39 -21.63
C GLY A 274 7.19 -1.53 -22.49
N ASP A 275 7.64 -0.47 -23.16
CA ASP A 275 8.83 -0.47 -24.00
C ASP A 275 10.13 -0.33 -23.17
N LYS A 276 11.27 -0.06 -23.82
CA LYS A 276 12.57 0.05 -23.15
C LYS A 276 12.89 1.45 -22.65
N SER A 277 12.06 2.44 -22.92
CA SER A 277 12.19 3.81 -22.45
C SER A 277 11.27 4.05 -21.26
N LEU A 278 11.50 5.16 -20.55
CA LEU A 278 10.57 5.73 -19.58
C LEU A 278 10.06 7.10 -20.04
N ASP A 279 10.26 7.45 -21.31
CA ASP A 279 9.89 8.77 -21.84
C ASP A 279 8.40 9.07 -21.78
N ASP A 280 7.55 8.06 -21.69
CA ASP A 280 6.10 8.14 -21.50
C ASP A 280 5.66 7.96 -20.04
N SER A 281 6.60 7.80 -19.10
CA SER A 281 6.32 7.63 -17.68
C SER A 281 5.54 8.81 -17.10
N ASP A 282 4.51 8.51 -16.30
CA ASP A 282 3.80 9.50 -15.48
C ASP A 282 4.60 9.91 -14.24
N PHE A 283 5.71 9.20 -13.94
CA PHE A 283 6.58 9.46 -12.80
C PHE A 283 7.65 10.49 -13.13
N ILE A 284 8.10 11.22 -12.10
CA ILE A 284 9.21 12.15 -12.25
C ILE A 284 10.50 11.37 -12.52
N LEU A 285 11.26 11.79 -13.52
CA LEU A 285 12.52 11.15 -13.92
C LEU A 285 13.74 11.98 -13.51
N GLN A 286 14.85 11.31 -13.29
CA GLN A 286 16.19 11.88 -13.20
C GLN A 286 17.06 11.25 -14.31
N GLY A 287 17.22 11.96 -15.42
CA GLY A 287 17.82 11.39 -16.63
C GLY A 287 16.88 10.35 -17.24
N ALA A 288 17.37 9.12 -17.44
CA ALA A 288 16.63 8.02 -18.05
C ALA A 288 15.95 7.07 -17.03
N ASP A 289 15.99 7.41 -15.73
CA ASP A 289 15.43 6.58 -14.66
C ASP A 289 14.50 7.38 -13.76
N LEU A 290 13.75 6.68 -12.89
CA LEU A 290 12.90 7.30 -11.89
C LEU A 290 13.70 8.21 -10.94
N HIS A 291 13.14 9.36 -10.58
CA HIS A 291 13.75 10.23 -9.58
C HIS A 291 13.71 9.54 -8.20
N PRO A 292 14.84 9.41 -7.48
CA PRO A 292 14.92 8.59 -6.27
C PRO A 292 14.10 9.14 -5.08
N THR A 293 13.90 10.46 -5.03
CA THR A 293 13.24 11.14 -3.90
C THR A 293 12.04 12.01 -4.26
N ARG A 294 11.75 12.23 -5.56
CA ARG A 294 10.64 13.08 -5.99
C ARG A 294 9.53 12.20 -6.54
N ASN A 295 8.53 11.98 -5.71
CA ASN A 295 7.36 11.20 -6.07
C ASN A 295 6.29 12.11 -6.68
N PRO A 296 5.60 11.68 -7.76
CA PRO A 296 4.37 12.34 -8.16
C PRO A 296 3.29 12.21 -7.07
N GLY A 297 2.31 13.11 -7.10
CA GLY A 297 1.24 13.12 -6.11
C GLY A 297 0.12 14.10 -6.43
N VAL A 298 -0.96 13.99 -5.66
CA VAL A 298 -2.11 14.90 -5.65
C VAL A 298 -2.36 15.32 -4.23
N TRP A 299 -2.51 16.62 -4.01
CA TRP A 299 -3.08 17.18 -2.78
C TRP A 299 -4.29 18.03 -3.13
N TYR A 300 -5.47 17.49 -2.82
CA TYR A 300 -6.77 18.08 -3.05
C TYR A 300 -7.36 18.64 -1.73
N PRO A 301 -8.17 19.72 -1.75
CA PRO A 301 -8.37 20.66 -2.87
C PRO A 301 -7.31 21.78 -2.89
N TRP A 302 -6.54 21.95 -1.81
CA TRP A 302 -5.71 23.15 -1.60
C TRP A 302 -4.30 23.08 -2.20
N GLY A 303 -3.89 21.90 -2.66
CA GLY A 303 -2.53 21.65 -3.12
C GLY A 303 -2.43 21.70 -4.64
N GLY A 304 -1.81 20.65 -5.19
CA GLY A 304 -1.48 20.56 -6.60
C GLY A 304 -1.48 19.13 -7.09
N VAL A 305 -1.47 18.98 -8.41
CA VAL A 305 -1.18 17.71 -9.08
C VAL A 305 0.26 17.79 -9.60
N THR A 306 1.07 16.80 -9.24
CA THR A 306 2.43 16.64 -9.75
C THR A 306 2.51 15.29 -10.45
N LEU A 307 2.46 15.31 -11.78
CA LEU A 307 2.60 14.14 -12.65
C LEU A 307 3.45 14.54 -13.86
N ARG A 308 4.33 13.66 -14.33
CA ARG A 308 5.15 13.96 -15.51
C ARG A 308 4.27 13.97 -16.76
N GLY A 309 4.48 14.98 -17.61
CA GLY A 309 3.74 15.11 -18.87
C GLY A 309 2.27 15.55 -18.74
N ILE A 310 1.79 15.79 -17.51
CA ILE A 310 0.41 16.24 -17.25
C ILE A 310 0.47 17.60 -16.57
N GLN A 311 -0.07 18.61 -17.23
CA GLN A 311 -0.34 19.92 -16.64
C GLN A 311 -1.82 19.99 -16.29
N TYR A 312 -2.12 20.33 -15.05
CA TYR A 312 -3.48 20.49 -14.55
C TYR A 312 -3.56 21.80 -13.77
N ASP A 313 -4.58 22.61 -14.06
CA ASP A 313 -4.73 23.91 -13.41
C ASP A 313 -5.08 23.71 -11.94
N SER A 314 -4.35 24.38 -11.04
CA SER A 314 -4.64 24.31 -9.60
C SER A 314 -6.01 24.90 -9.26
N GLN A 315 -6.58 25.76 -10.13
CA GLN A 315 -7.95 26.26 -9.98
C GLN A 315 -9.00 25.18 -10.16
N ASN A 316 -8.70 24.11 -10.91
CA ASN A 316 -9.62 23.00 -11.17
C ASN A 316 -9.42 21.84 -10.17
N ILE A 317 -8.60 22.02 -9.14
CA ILE A 317 -8.45 21.03 -8.06
C ILE A 317 -9.54 21.32 -7.02
N ASP A 318 -10.79 21.17 -7.43
CA ASP A 318 -11.96 21.47 -6.62
C ASP A 318 -13.04 20.38 -6.72
N GLU A 319 -14.10 20.53 -5.94
CA GLU A 319 -15.17 19.53 -5.84
C GLU A 319 -15.97 19.40 -7.15
N ALA A 320 -16.08 20.47 -7.94
CA ALA A 320 -16.83 20.46 -9.19
C ALA A 320 -16.08 19.68 -10.29
N ASP A 321 -14.75 19.79 -10.29
CA ASP A 321 -13.87 19.10 -11.25
C ASP A 321 -13.26 17.80 -10.71
N PHE A 322 -13.69 17.34 -9.53
CA PHE A 322 -13.11 16.20 -8.79
C PHE A 322 -12.84 14.97 -9.67
N ASN A 323 -13.81 14.59 -10.49
CA ASN A 323 -13.74 13.41 -11.35
C ASN A 323 -12.76 13.56 -12.54
N GLY A 324 -12.36 14.79 -12.85
CA GLY A 324 -11.37 15.11 -13.88
C GLY A 324 -9.94 15.19 -13.35
N ILE A 325 -9.75 15.20 -12.02
CA ILE A 325 -8.42 15.37 -11.41
C ILE A 325 -7.53 14.14 -11.72
N PRO A 326 -6.39 14.32 -12.40
CA PRO A 326 -5.50 13.22 -12.77
C PRO A 326 -5.02 12.44 -11.55
N GLY A 327 -5.29 11.13 -11.52
CA GLY A 327 -4.90 10.22 -10.45
C GLY A 327 -5.91 10.06 -9.30
N LEU A 328 -6.96 10.90 -9.24
CA LEU A 328 -8.16 10.63 -8.45
C LEU A 328 -9.25 10.05 -9.37
N GLY A 329 -9.68 10.84 -10.35
CA GLY A 329 -10.67 10.45 -11.33
C GLY A 329 -12.03 10.09 -10.73
N ARG A 330 -12.93 9.56 -11.55
CA ARG A 330 -14.20 8.97 -11.13
C ARG A 330 -14.10 7.63 -10.40
N ALA A 331 -12.94 6.99 -10.44
CA ALA A 331 -12.73 5.67 -9.88
C ALA A 331 -11.26 5.48 -9.50
N LEU A 332 -11.04 4.79 -8.39
CA LEU A 332 -9.72 4.38 -7.91
C LEU A 332 -9.54 2.87 -8.09
N LYS A 333 -8.44 2.50 -8.72
CA LYS A 333 -7.97 1.13 -8.85
C LYS A 333 -6.87 0.89 -7.83
N PHE A 334 -7.13 -0.01 -6.90
CA PHE A 334 -6.18 -0.50 -5.92
C PHE A 334 -5.60 -1.83 -6.41
N THR A 335 -4.27 -1.94 -6.46
CA THR A 335 -3.60 -3.21 -6.82
C THR A 335 -2.68 -3.65 -5.70
N PHE A 336 -2.78 -4.92 -5.32
CA PHE A 336 -2.04 -5.52 -4.21
C PHE A 336 -1.33 -6.78 -4.66
N LYS A 337 -0.12 -6.99 -4.17
CA LYS A 337 0.58 -8.28 -4.31
C LYS A 337 0.60 -8.98 -2.96
N LEU A 338 -0.21 -10.02 -2.79
CA LEU A 338 -0.41 -10.73 -1.53
C LEU A 338 0.42 -12.00 -1.45
N TYR A 339 1.03 -12.24 -0.30
CA TYR A 339 1.81 -13.43 0.02
C TYR A 339 1.13 -14.23 1.14
N ASP A 340 1.29 -15.55 1.08
CA ASP A 340 0.87 -16.43 2.16
C ASP A 340 1.91 -16.45 3.29
N SER A 341 1.45 -16.60 4.52
CA SER A 341 2.26 -16.62 5.73
C SER A 341 3.34 -17.72 5.73
N ARG A 342 3.13 -18.79 4.94
CA ARG A 342 3.99 -19.99 4.89
C ARG A 342 4.99 -19.96 3.73
N GLY A 343 4.92 -18.95 2.85
CA GLY A 343 5.79 -18.82 1.68
C GLY A 343 5.64 -19.95 0.66
N LEU A 344 4.47 -20.61 0.60
CA LEU A 344 4.17 -21.67 -0.36
C LEU A 344 3.99 -21.11 -1.77
N ILE A 345 3.47 -19.90 -1.90
CA ILE A 345 3.30 -19.17 -3.16
C ILE A 345 4.42 -18.14 -3.25
N LYS A 346 5.58 -18.59 -3.76
CA LYS A 346 6.85 -17.83 -3.74
C LYS A 346 6.78 -16.40 -4.29
N ASN A 347 5.96 -16.20 -5.32
CA ASN A 347 5.83 -14.92 -6.01
C ASN A 347 4.60 -14.12 -5.55
N GLY A 348 3.86 -14.60 -4.55
CA GLY A 348 2.56 -14.06 -4.18
C GLY A 348 1.53 -14.15 -5.32
N ARG A 349 0.42 -13.42 -5.17
CA ARG A 349 -0.60 -13.22 -6.19
C ARG A 349 -0.99 -11.76 -6.26
N THR A 350 -1.13 -11.24 -7.47
CA THR A 350 -1.57 -9.86 -7.70
C THR A 350 -3.08 -9.82 -7.86
N PHE A 351 -3.72 -8.88 -7.18
CA PHE A 351 -5.16 -8.63 -7.26
C PHE A 351 -5.43 -7.16 -7.46
N THR A 352 -6.58 -6.87 -8.04
CA THR A 352 -7.05 -5.52 -8.28
C THR A 352 -8.47 -5.38 -7.75
N HIS A 353 -8.72 -4.28 -7.04
CA HIS A 353 -10.03 -3.85 -6.57
C HIS A 353 -10.31 -2.44 -7.08
N ILE A 354 -11.54 -2.16 -7.51
CA ILE A 354 -11.92 -0.85 -8.06
C ILE A 354 -13.04 -0.29 -7.20
N VAL A 355 -12.86 0.96 -6.78
CA VAL A 355 -13.85 1.75 -6.06
C VAL A 355 -14.29 2.89 -6.96
N TYR A 356 -15.59 3.05 -7.16
CA TYR A 356 -16.18 4.17 -7.90
C TYR A 356 -16.47 5.33 -6.95
N LEU A 357 -16.20 6.56 -7.40
CA LEU A 357 -16.34 7.79 -6.61
C LEU A 357 -17.51 8.67 -7.11
N ASP A 358 -18.20 8.27 -8.18
CA ASP A 358 -19.28 9.06 -8.81
C ASP A 358 -20.64 8.95 -8.11
N ASP A 359 -20.78 8.00 -7.19
CA ASP A 359 -22.04 7.68 -6.52
C ASP A 359 -22.41 8.64 -5.38
#